data_AF-A0A2P0QN72-F1
#
_entry.id   AF-A0A2P0QN72-F1
#
_cell.length_a   1.000
_cell.length_b   1.000
_cell.length_c   1.000
_cell.angle_alpha   90.00
_cell.angle_beta   90.00
_cell.angle_gamma   90.00
#
_symmetry.space_group_name_H-M   'P 1'
#
loop_
_entity.id
_entity.type
_entity.pdbx_description
1 polymer ?
#
loop_
_entity_poly.entity_id
_entity_poly.type
_entity_poly.pdbx_seq_one_letter_code
_entity_poly.pdbx_strand_id
1 'polypeptide(L)'
;AKPTEAVVDKEYDLKGKVVMSGAIDMHTHIGGGKGNIARTLLPEDHRQDPVHRSDITRSGCGHAMPSTFVTGYRYAEMGYTAGFEPAMLPINARQAHMEMADIPILDKGGYVMLGSDDYLLRMLTAKKDQKAINDYVAWTMHSAKAIGVKVVNPGGINAFKFNQRKLDLDEQNCYYGVTPRDILQVLATAVKEIGVTHPLHVHGCNLGVPGNVQTTLDTIQGIGGLPMHLTHIQFHSYGTEGDFKFSSGAAQIAEAINNNKNITIDVGQILFGQTVTASGDNMRQHANHKFASPNKWVTMDIECDAGCGVVPFKYKDKNFVNALQWAIGLETFLLVDDPWRIFLTTDHPNGAPFT
;
A
#
# COMPACT_ATOMS: atom_id res chain seq x y z
N ALA A 1 -12.37 -5.19 42.30
CA ALA A 1 -13.17 -4.12 42.93
C ALA A 1 -14.28 -3.73 41.97
N LYS A 2 -15.52 -3.52 42.43
CA LYS A 2 -16.56 -2.90 41.58
C LYS A 2 -16.08 -1.48 41.22
N PRO A 3 -16.26 -1.02 39.98
CA PRO A 3 -16.01 0.38 39.66
C PRO A 3 -16.87 1.24 40.60
N THR A 4 -16.24 2.16 41.33
CA THR A 4 -16.93 3.21 42.07
C THR A 4 -17.84 3.98 41.11
N GLU A 5 -19.05 4.34 41.54
CA GLU A 5 -20.02 5.09 40.74
C GLU A 5 -19.35 6.34 40.16
N ALA A 6 -19.05 6.29 38.86
CA ALA A 6 -18.45 7.40 38.15
C ALA A 6 -19.53 8.47 37.95
N VAL A 7 -19.26 9.70 38.37
CA VAL A 7 -20.11 10.86 38.07
C VAL A 7 -19.97 11.15 36.58
N VAL A 8 -21.09 11.12 35.85
CA VAL A 8 -21.12 11.43 34.43
C VAL A 8 -21.19 12.95 34.25
N ASP A 9 -20.19 13.55 33.61
CA ASP A 9 -20.15 15.00 33.35
C ASP A 9 -21.12 15.43 32.24
N LYS A 10 -21.33 14.56 31.24
CA LYS A 10 -22.14 14.87 30.06
C LYS A 10 -22.71 13.62 29.40
N GLU A 11 -23.97 13.71 29.01
CA GLU A 11 -24.68 12.66 28.27
C GLU A 11 -24.90 13.08 26.80
N TYR A 12 -24.84 12.10 25.90
CA TYR A 12 -25.11 12.28 24.47
C TYR A 12 -26.19 11.28 24.03
N ASP A 13 -27.31 11.77 23.50
CA ASP A 13 -28.38 10.90 22.98
C ASP A 13 -28.00 10.32 21.60
N LEU A 14 -27.92 9.00 21.55
CA LEU A 14 -27.56 8.22 20.38
C LEU A 14 -28.68 7.27 19.94
N LYS A 15 -29.93 7.52 20.35
CA LYS A 15 -31.08 6.67 19.97
C LYS A 15 -31.17 6.52 18.45
N GLY A 16 -31.20 5.26 17.99
CA GLY A 16 -31.29 4.92 16.56
C GLY A 16 -29.99 5.09 15.78
N LYS A 17 -28.84 5.32 16.44
CA LYS A 17 -27.52 5.44 15.80
C LYS A 17 -26.67 4.19 16.07
N VAL A 18 -25.78 3.89 15.14
CA VAL A 18 -24.72 2.88 15.32
C VAL A 18 -23.50 3.57 15.93
N VAL A 19 -22.89 2.94 16.94
CA VAL A 19 -21.66 3.42 17.58
C VAL A 19 -20.56 2.40 17.30
N MET A 20 -19.46 2.86 16.73
CA MET A 20 -18.26 2.07 16.47
C MET A 20 -17.04 2.76 17.06
N SER A 21 -15.93 2.02 17.20
CA SER A 21 -14.62 2.64 17.41
C SER A 21 -14.26 3.54 16.23
N GLY A 22 -13.37 4.50 16.44
CA GLY A 22 -12.79 5.24 15.34
C GLY A 22 -12.10 4.29 14.35
N ALA A 23 -12.36 4.48 13.06
CA ALA A 23 -11.83 3.59 12.03
C ALA A 23 -10.33 3.84 11.81
N ILE A 24 -9.65 2.79 11.35
CA ILE A 24 -8.21 2.77 11.08
C ILE A 24 -8.00 2.42 9.62
N ASP A 25 -7.39 3.32 8.85
CA ASP A 25 -6.93 3.01 7.49
C ASP A 25 -5.45 2.62 7.55
N MET A 26 -5.17 1.33 7.34
CA MET A 26 -3.82 0.78 7.44
C MET A 26 -2.96 0.92 6.18
N HIS A 27 -3.56 1.34 5.06
CA HIS A 27 -2.84 1.51 3.80
C HIS A 27 -3.45 2.65 2.98
N THR A 28 -2.84 3.82 3.12
CA THR A 28 -3.29 5.00 2.39
C THR A 28 -2.16 5.97 2.08
N HIS A 29 -2.02 6.37 0.81
CA HIS A 29 -0.94 7.24 0.37
C HIS A 29 -1.22 8.72 0.69
N ILE A 30 -1.08 9.08 1.96
CA ILE A 30 -1.38 10.42 2.49
C ILE A 30 -0.12 11.24 2.82
N GLY A 31 1.06 10.63 2.79
CA GLY A 31 2.33 11.23 3.20
C GLY A 31 3.45 11.10 2.18
N GLY A 32 4.11 12.24 1.90
CA GLY A 32 5.40 12.28 1.22
C GLY A 32 5.33 12.56 -0.28
N GLY A 33 6.51 12.62 -0.90
CA GLY A 33 6.70 13.23 -2.22
C GLY A 33 5.81 12.69 -3.34
N LYS A 34 5.45 11.40 -3.32
CA LYS A 34 4.58 10.79 -4.35
C LYS A 34 3.18 11.41 -4.42
N GLY A 35 2.56 11.68 -3.26
CA GLY A 35 1.26 12.34 -3.21
C GLY A 35 1.38 13.77 -3.73
N ASN A 36 2.47 14.45 -3.40
CA ASN A 36 2.72 15.80 -3.88
C ASN A 36 3.00 15.88 -5.40
N ILE A 37 3.68 14.87 -5.96
CA ILE A 37 3.85 14.72 -7.42
C ILE A 37 2.48 14.53 -8.07
N ALA A 38 1.63 13.66 -7.53
CA ALA A 38 0.27 13.46 -8.04
C ALA A 38 -0.57 14.75 -7.98
N ARG A 39 -0.53 15.47 -6.86
CA ARG A 39 -1.16 16.81 -6.71
C ARG A 39 -0.70 17.79 -7.77
N THR A 40 0.61 17.87 -8.00
CA THR A 40 1.20 18.77 -9.00
C THR A 40 0.84 18.35 -10.43
N LEU A 41 0.80 17.04 -10.68
CA LEU A 41 0.52 16.47 -12.00
C LEU A 41 -0.93 16.69 -12.41
N LEU A 42 -1.88 16.84 -11.48
CA LEU A 42 -3.34 16.83 -11.73
C LEU A 42 -4.06 18.14 -11.35
N PRO A 43 -3.68 19.31 -11.89
CA PRO A 43 -4.38 20.55 -11.58
C PRO A 43 -5.86 20.55 -12.02
N GLU A 44 -6.24 19.74 -13.01
CA GLU A 44 -7.64 19.58 -13.43
C GLU A 44 -8.51 18.87 -12.38
N ASP A 45 -7.97 17.89 -11.65
CA ASP A 45 -8.66 17.24 -10.53
C ASP A 45 -8.94 18.27 -9.43
N HIS A 46 -7.94 19.10 -9.12
CA HIS A 46 -8.03 20.15 -8.12
C HIS A 46 -9.02 21.26 -8.48
N ARG A 47 -9.13 21.62 -9.76
CA ARG A 47 -10.11 22.62 -10.22
C ARG A 47 -11.55 22.14 -10.12
N GLN A 48 -11.78 20.83 -10.22
CA GLN A 48 -13.11 20.24 -10.18
C GLN A 48 -13.63 20.02 -8.75
N ASP A 49 -12.73 20.01 -7.77
CA ASP A 49 -13.06 19.73 -6.37
C ASP A 49 -12.44 20.76 -5.40
N PRO A 50 -12.86 22.04 -5.44
CA PRO A 50 -12.42 23.06 -4.50
C PRO A 50 -13.12 22.89 -3.14
N VAL A 51 -12.37 23.03 -2.05
CA VAL A 51 -12.89 23.06 -0.68
C VAL A 51 -12.66 24.44 -0.08
N HIS A 52 -13.76 25.15 0.20
CA HIS A 52 -13.71 26.48 0.77
C HIS A 52 -13.34 26.45 2.26
N ARG A 53 -12.65 27.51 2.71
CA ARG A 53 -12.38 27.74 4.12
C ARG A 53 -13.69 27.89 4.89
N SER A 54 -13.76 27.34 6.09
CA SER A 54 -14.82 27.60 7.08
C SER A 54 -14.25 28.28 8.33
N ASP A 55 -15.08 28.47 9.35
CA ASP A 55 -14.66 28.99 10.66
C ASP A 55 -13.65 28.07 11.35
N ILE A 56 -13.68 26.76 11.06
CA ILE A 56 -12.86 25.73 11.73
C ILE A 56 -11.94 24.96 10.78
N THR A 57 -12.13 25.05 9.46
CA THR A 57 -11.32 24.35 8.46
C THR A 57 -10.57 25.30 7.54
N ARG A 58 -9.37 24.91 7.11
CA ARG A 58 -8.64 25.60 6.03
C ARG A 58 -9.22 25.23 4.67
N SER A 59 -9.02 26.10 3.69
CA SER A 59 -9.32 25.78 2.29
C SER A 59 -8.34 24.75 1.72
N GLY A 60 -8.76 24.06 0.67
CA GLY A 60 -7.92 23.15 -0.10
C GLY A 60 -8.62 22.70 -1.38
N CYS A 61 -8.17 21.59 -1.97
CA CYS A 61 -8.77 21.04 -3.18
C CYS A 61 -8.33 19.59 -3.42
N GLY A 62 -8.94 18.98 -4.43
CA GLY A 62 -8.53 17.71 -5.04
C GLY A 62 -9.39 16.52 -4.62
N HIS A 63 -9.81 15.73 -5.59
CA HIS A 63 -10.66 14.57 -5.38
C HIS A 63 -9.81 13.30 -5.31
N ALA A 64 -9.02 13.02 -6.36
CA ALA A 64 -8.21 11.81 -6.41
C ALA A 64 -7.07 11.82 -5.40
N MET A 65 -6.37 12.95 -5.29
CA MET A 65 -5.31 13.17 -4.29
C MET A 65 -5.53 14.54 -3.65
N PRO A 66 -6.32 14.61 -2.57
CA PRO A 66 -6.63 15.88 -1.90
C PRO A 66 -5.39 16.53 -1.28
N SER A 67 -5.46 17.85 -1.08
CA SER A 67 -4.52 18.57 -0.22
C SER A 67 -4.54 18.04 1.23
N THR A 68 -3.42 18.15 1.96
CA THR A 68 -3.23 17.59 3.31
C THR A 68 -4.35 17.93 4.30
N PHE A 69 -4.80 19.20 4.34
CA PHE A 69 -5.91 19.61 5.21
C PHE A 69 -7.22 18.91 4.84
N VAL A 70 -7.55 18.87 3.54
CA VAL A 70 -8.77 18.23 3.03
C VAL A 70 -8.74 16.72 3.27
N THR A 71 -7.57 16.08 3.17
CA THR A 71 -7.39 14.67 3.53
C THR A 71 -7.90 14.41 4.95
N GLY A 72 -7.45 15.20 5.93
CA GLY A 72 -7.83 14.97 7.32
C GLY A 72 -9.31 15.23 7.60
N TYR A 73 -9.89 16.26 6.97
CA TYR A 73 -11.33 16.55 7.10
C TYR A 73 -12.20 15.41 6.57
N ARG A 74 -11.91 14.93 5.36
CA ARG A 74 -12.71 13.88 4.71
C ARG A 74 -12.64 12.54 5.44
N TYR A 75 -11.47 12.17 5.97
CA TYR A 75 -11.39 10.98 6.83
C TYR A 75 -12.22 11.15 8.11
N ALA A 76 -12.13 12.30 8.77
CA ALA A 76 -12.89 12.57 9.98
C ALA A 76 -14.41 12.55 9.73
N GLU A 77 -14.87 13.06 8.59
CA GLU A 77 -16.28 13.01 8.17
C GLU A 77 -16.81 11.57 8.01
N MET A 78 -15.94 10.63 7.64
CA MET A 78 -16.26 9.20 7.54
C MET A 78 -16.07 8.43 8.86
N GLY A 79 -15.65 9.09 9.94
CA GLY A 79 -15.41 8.45 11.24
C GLY A 79 -14.05 7.74 11.37
N TYR A 80 -13.11 8.00 10.46
CA TYR A 80 -11.73 7.53 10.59
C TYR A 80 -10.94 8.41 11.53
N THR A 81 -10.13 7.77 12.36
CA THR A 81 -9.31 8.42 13.39
C THR A 81 -7.83 8.13 13.25
N ALA A 82 -7.43 7.14 12.45
CA ALA A 82 -6.03 6.87 12.16
C ALA A 82 -5.81 6.48 10.69
N GLY A 83 -4.68 6.89 10.12
CA GLY A 83 -4.28 6.57 8.75
C GLY A 83 -2.78 6.30 8.65
N PHE A 84 -2.38 5.28 7.89
CA PHE A 84 -0.99 4.86 7.78
C PHE A 84 -0.45 4.95 6.36
N GLU A 85 0.61 5.74 6.20
CA GLU A 85 1.34 5.92 4.95
C GLU A 85 2.19 4.68 4.64
N PRO A 86 1.86 3.91 3.60
CA PRO A 86 2.46 2.59 3.38
C PRO A 86 3.84 2.65 2.72
N ALA A 87 4.25 3.79 2.15
CA ALA A 87 5.39 3.90 1.26
C ALA A 87 6.21 5.17 1.57
N MET A 88 6.83 5.20 2.75
CA MET A 88 7.77 6.25 3.16
C MET A 88 9.21 5.81 2.85
N LEU A 89 9.95 6.62 2.11
CA LEU A 89 11.36 6.33 1.84
C LEU A 89 12.23 6.88 2.98
N PRO A 90 13.31 6.19 3.39
CA PRO A 90 14.23 6.73 4.40
C PRO A 90 14.73 8.14 4.06
N ILE A 91 15.11 8.37 2.81
CA ILE A 91 15.68 9.64 2.34
C ILE A 91 14.67 10.80 2.37
N ASN A 92 13.39 10.53 2.12
CA ASN A 92 12.33 11.54 2.08
C ASN A 92 11.44 11.55 3.33
N ALA A 93 11.81 10.80 4.37
CA ALA A 93 11.02 10.66 5.59
C ALA A 93 10.65 12.01 6.22
N ARG A 94 11.59 12.98 6.22
CA ARG A 94 11.31 14.35 6.71
C ARG A 94 10.12 14.99 6.00
N GLN A 95 10.05 14.90 4.68
CA GLN A 95 8.92 15.44 3.91
C GLN A 95 7.64 14.68 4.21
N ALA A 96 7.70 13.34 4.29
CA ALA A 96 6.52 12.54 4.64
C ALA A 96 5.94 12.92 6.00
N HIS A 97 6.80 13.10 7.02
CA HIS A 97 6.38 13.57 8.34
C HIS A 97 5.81 14.99 8.33
N MET A 98 6.42 15.92 7.58
CA MET A 98 5.88 17.28 7.44
C MET A 98 4.49 17.28 6.80
N GLU A 99 4.29 16.52 5.72
CA GLU A 99 2.99 16.41 5.06
C GLU A 99 1.94 15.74 5.96
N MET A 100 2.31 14.68 6.67
CA MET A 100 1.40 14.02 7.62
C MET A 100 1.06 14.90 8.83
N ALA A 101 1.98 15.76 9.27
CA ALA A 101 1.73 16.72 10.34
C ALA A 101 0.70 17.80 9.94
N ASP A 102 0.62 18.13 8.65
CA ASP A 102 -0.39 19.06 8.09
C ASP A 102 -1.76 18.41 7.88
N ILE A 103 -1.89 17.09 8.03
CA ILE A 103 -3.19 16.42 8.05
C ILE A 103 -3.80 16.64 9.44
N PRO A 104 -4.96 17.29 9.59
CA PRO A 104 -5.58 17.51 10.89
C PRO A 104 -6.29 16.25 11.42
N ILE A 105 -6.67 16.26 12.70
CA ILE A 105 -7.56 15.30 13.39
C ILE A 105 -6.99 13.88 13.58
N LEU A 106 -6.54 13.22 12.51
CA LEU A 106 -6.16 11.81 12.55
C LEU A 106 -4.92 11.56 13.42
N ASP A 107 -4.73 10.34 13.89
CA ASP A 107 -3.42 9.80 14.22
C ASP A 107 -2.75 9.28 12.93
N LYS A 108 -1.42 9.39 12.83
CA LYS A 108 -0.67 9.00 11.63
C LYS A 108 0.55 8.17 11.98
N GLY A 109 0.91 7.28 11.05
CA GLY A 109 2.19 6.60 11.04
C GLY A 109 2.63 6.30 9.63
N GLY A 110 3.89 5.90 9.46
CA GLY A 110 4.44 5.50 8.17
C GLY A 110 5.19 4.19 8.24
N TYR A 111 5.17 3.43 7.15
CA TYR A 111 6.01 2.25 6.97
C TYR A 111 7.23 2.62 6.12
N VAL A 112 8.42 2.31 6.61
CA VAL A 112 9.65 2.57 5.87
C VAL A 112 9.83 1.52 4.80
N MET A 113 10.06 1.96 3.57
CA MET A 113 10.31 1.08 2.44
C MET A 113 11.74 0.56 2.44
N LEU A 114 11.87 -0.75 2.33
CA LEU A 114 13.11 -1.50 2.13
C LEU A 114 12.88 -2.56 1.04
N GLY A 115 13.94 -3.30 0.69
CA GLY A 115 13.83 -4.47 -0.19
C GLY A 115 14.20 -4.20 -1.64
N SER A 116 14.64 -2.99 -1.96
CA SER A 116 15.27 -2.66 -3.24
C SER A 116 16.43 -1.66 -3.10
N ASP A 117 16.74 -1.25 -1.87
CA ASP A 117 17.81 -0.31 -1.59
C ASP A 117 19.20 -0.93 -1.79
N ASP A 118 20.18 -0.09 -2.13
CA ASP A 118 21.52 -0.54 -2.48
C ASP A 118 22.19 -1.31 -1.32
N TYR A 119 22.00 -0.81 -0.10
CA TYR A 119 22.71 -1.30 1.07
C TYR A 119 22.27 -2.71 1.47
N LEU A 120 20.95 -2.95 1.57
CA LEU A 120 20.39 -4.27 1.85
C LEU A 120 20.82 -5.28 0.80
N LEU A 121 20.71 -4.94 -0.48
CA LEU A 121 21.05 -5.86 -1.57
C LEU A 121 22.54 -6.23 -1.53
N ARG A 122 23.43 -5.28 -1.23
CA ARG A 122 24.86 -5.57 -1.00
C ARG A 122 25.10 -6.46 0.20
N MET A 123 24.34 -6.31 1.30
CA MET A 123 24.44 -7.20 2.45
C MET A 123 24.04 -8.63 2.10
N LEU A 124 22.98 -8.80 1.30
CA LEU A 124 22.53 -10.11 0.82
C LEU A 124 23.56 -10.74 -0.13
N THR A 125 24.08 -10.01 -1.10
CA THR A 125 25.15 -10.48 -1.99
C THR A 125 26.41 -10.86 -1.21
N ALA A 126 26.77 -10.09 -0.19
CA ALA A 126 27.89 -10.37 0.71
C ALA A 126 27.59 -11.47 1.75
N LYS A 127 26.39 -12.07 1.73
CA LYS A 127 25.93 -13.10 2.66
C LYS A 127 26.14 -12.71 4.13
N LYS A 128 25.79 -11.47 4.47
CA LYS A 128 25.77 -11.01 5.86
C LYS A 128 24.75 -11.84 6.65
N ASP A 129 25.03 -12.02 7.94
CA ASP A 129 24.14 -12.79 8.81
C ASP A 129 22.84 -12.03 9.11
N GLN A 130 21.84 -12.76 9.62
CA GLN A 130 20.53 -12.19 9.96
C GLN A 130 20.65 -11.05 10.97
N LYS A 131 21.60 -11.13 11.91
CA LYS A 131 21.81 -10.08 12.91
C LYS A 131 22.16 -8.74 12.24
N ALA A 132 23.06 -8.75 11.25
CA ALA A 132 23.40 -7.52 10.54
C ALA A 132 22.17 -6.93 9.80
N ILE A 133 21.33 -7.78 9.19
CA ILE A 133 20.08 -7.34 8.57
C ILE A 133 19.14 -6.72 9.61
N ASN A 134 18.98 -7.35 10.78
CA ASN A 134 18.15 -6.83 11.87
C ASN A 134 18.65 -5.46 12.36
N ASP A 135 19.96 -5.31 12.55
CA ASP A 135 20.58 -4.05 12.97
C ASP A 135 20.29 -2.94 11.94
N TYR A 136 20.38 -3.25 10.64
CA TYR A 136 20.07 -2.31 9.57
C TYR A 136 18.58 -1.91 9.54
N VAL A 137 17.68 -2.89 9.64
CA VAL A 137 16.23 -2.64 9.66
C VAL A 137 15.86 -1.77 10.86
N ALA A 138 16.36 -2.11 12.06
CA ALA A 138 16.12 -1.34 13.28
C ALA A 138 16.65 0.10 13.18
N TRP A 139 17.88 0.28 12.67
CA TRP A 139 18.46 1.59 12.44
C TRP A 139 17.62 2.43 11.47
N THR A 140 17.17 1.82 10.37
CA THR A 140 16.39 2.51 9.34
C THR A 140 15.04 2.95 9.89
N MET A 141 14.32 2.07 10.58
CA MET A 141 13.05 2.39 11.23
C MET A 141 13.21 3.52 12.24
N HIS A 142 14.22 3.44 13.11
CA HIS A 142 14.48 4.45 14.12
C HIS A 142 14.82 5.82 13.51
N SER A 143 15.63 5.83 12.45
CA SER A 143 16.08 7.04 11.78
C SER A 143 14.95 7.71 10.99
N ALA A 144 14.13 6.90 10.31
CA ALA A 144 12.98 7.38 9.54
C ALA A 144 11.73 7.67 10.40
N LYS A 145 11.76 7.35 11.71
CA LYS A 145 10.60 7.43 12.62
C LYS A 145 9.39 6.65 12.08
N ALA A 146 9.64 5.42 11.63
CA ALA A 146 8.63 4.54 11.08
C ALA A 146 8.05 3.59 12.13
N ILE A 147 6.79 3.19 11.93
CA ILE A 147 6.08 2.25 12.82
C ILE A 147 6.16 0.81 12.31
N GLY A 148 6.49 0.64 11.02
CA GLY A 148 6.55 -0.66 10.35
C GLY A 148 7.49 -0.64 9.15
N VAL A 149 7.65 -1.80 8.52
CA VAL A 149 8.48 -2.00 7.32
C VAL A 149 7.60 -2.40 6.15
N LYS A 150 7.82 -1.76 5.02
CA LYS A 150 7.17 -2.04 3.73
C LYS A 150 8.18 -2.59 2.75
N VAL A 151 7.75 -3.55 1.94
CA VAL A 151 8.44 -3.96 0.72
C VAL A 151 7.51 -3.74 -0.47
N VAL A 152 8.05 -3.18 -1.55
CA VAL A 152 7.33 -2.96 -2.81
C VAL A 152 8.13 -3.60 -3.93
N ASN A 153 7.53 -4.59 -4.60
CA ASN A 153 8.15 -5.32 -5.70
C ASN A 153 9.59 -5.74 -5.36
N PRO A 154 9.79 -6.68 -4.42
CA PRO A 154 11.09 -6.99 -3.81
C PRO A 154 12.18 -7.19 -4.87
N GLY A 155 13.24 -6.39 -4.82
CA GLY A 155 14.32 -6.36 -5.81
C GLY A 155 13.96 -5.79 -7.18
N GLY A 156 12.67 -5.67 -7.51
CA GLY A 156 12.17 -5.21 -8.81
C GLY A 156 12.49 -3.74 -9.08
N ILE A 157 12.39 -2.87 -8.08
CA ILE A 157 12.74 -1.45 -8.23
C ILE A 157 14.24 -1.33 -8.59
N ASN A 158 15.11 -2.14 -7.96
CA ASN A 158 16.53 -2.20 -8.31
C ASN A 158 16.75 -2.77 -9.72
N ALA A 159 16.14 -3.91 -10.03
CA ALA A 159 16.22 -4.56 -11.34
C ALA A 159 15.84 -3.61 -12.48
N PHE A 160 14.82 -2.77 -12.28
CA PHE A 160 14.37 -1.79 -13.26
C PHE A 160 15.46 -0.79 -13.68
N LYS A 161 16.32 -0.37 -12.74
CA LYS A 161 17.47 0.53 -12.97
C LYS A 161 18.47 -0.08 -13.95
N PHE A 162 18.61 -1.39 -13.91
CA PHE A 162 19.53 -2.17 -14.72
C PHE A 162 18.85 -2.84 -15.93
N ASN A 163 17.80 -2.20 -16.46
CA ASN A 163 17.08 -2.61 -17.65
C ASN A 163 16.32 -3.96 -17.59
N GLN A 164 16.21 -4.58 -16.42
CA GLN A 164 15.34 -5.73 -16.22
C GLN A 164 13.89 -5.24 -16.03
N ARG A 165 12.99 -5.65 -16.94
CA ARG A 165 11.61 -5.10 -17.05
C ARG A 165 10.55 -5.98 -16.40
N LYS A 166 10.96 -7.09 -15.81
CA LYS A 166 10.18 -8.05 -15.06
C LYS A 166 11.12 -8.76 -14.09
N LEU A 167 10.64 -9.09 -12.89
CA LEU A 167 11.38 -9.89 -11.92
C LEU A 167 10.38 -10.84 -11.22
N ASP A 168 10.44 -12.12 -11.56
CA ASP A 168 9.64 -13.15 -10.89
C ASP A 168 10.21 -13.50 -9.50
N LEU A 169 9.38 -14.10 -8.63
CA LEU A 169 9.68 -14.36 -7.21
C LEU A 169 11.01 -15.10 -6.95
N ASP A 170 11.36 -16.03 -7.83
CA ASP A 170 12.58 -16.85 -7.77
C ASP A 170 13.62 -16.46 -8.84
N GLU A 171 13.36 -15.40 -9.61
CA GLU A 171 14.30 -14.88 -10.59
C GLU A 171 15.37 -14.05 -9.88
N GLN A 172 16.63 -14.25 -10.25
CA GLN A 172 17.71 -13.41 -9.74
C GLN A 172 17.67 -12.05 -10.43
N ASN A 173 17.78 -10.97 -9.66
CA ASN A 173 17.99 -9.67 -10.26
C ASN A 173 19.35 -9.62 -10.97
N CYS A 174 19.43 -8.86 -12.07
CA CYS A 174 20.58 -8.91 -12.98
C CYS A 174 21.87 -8.29 -12.40
N TYR A 175 21.79 -7.47 -11.35
CA TYR A 175 22.94 -6.74 -10.81
C TYR A 175 23.52 -7.38 -9.54
N TYR A 176 22.66 -7.71 -8.57
CA TYR A 176 23.03 -8.25 -7.27
C TYR A 176 22.89 -9.78 -7.17
N GLY A 177 22.17 -10.42 -8.10
CA GLY A 177 22.01 -11.87 -8.14
C GLY A 177 21.15 -12.43 -6.99
N VAL A 178 20.29 -11.61 -6.38
CA VAL A 178 19.39 -12.00 -5.29
C VAL A 178 17.96 -12.16 -5.80
N THR A 179 17.21 -13.09 -5.19
CA THR A 179 15.80 -13.30 -5.56
C THR A 179 14.86 -12.46 -4.70
N PRO A 180 13.67 -12.11 -5.22
CA PRO A 180 12.63 -11.51 -4.39
C PRO A 180 12.25 -12.36 -3.17
N ARG A 181 12.27 -13.70 -3.28
CA ARG A 181 12.01 -14.60 -2.15
C ARG A 181 13.03 -14.43 -1.03
N ASP A 182 14.32 -14.36 -1.35
CA ASP A 182 15.38 -14.13 -0.35
C ASP A 182 15.13 -12.82 0.42
N ILE A 183 14.78 -11.76 -0.31
CA ILE A 183 14.49 -10.43 0.25
C ILE A 183 13.28 -10.49 1.20
N LEU A 184 12.22 -11.19 0.82
CA LEU A 184 11.04 -11.33 1.67
C LEU A 184 11.35 -12.12 2.94
N GLN A 185 12.09 -13.22 2.85
CA GLN A 185 12.44 -14.05 3.99
C GLN A 185 13.33 -13.31 5.00
N VAL A 186 14.38 -12.62 4.54
CA VAL A 186 15.30 -11.91 5.44
C VAL A 186 14.62 -10.70 6.12
N LEU A 187 13.75 -9.98 5.41
CA LEU A 187 13.04 -8.84 5.97
C LEU A 187 11.90 -9.27 6.90
N ALA A 188 11.14 -10.32 6.57
CA ALA A 188 10.09 -10.83 7.46
C ALA A 188 10.70 -11.41 8.75
N THR A 189 11.86 -12.06 8.65
CA THR A 189 12.62 -12.53 9.81
C THR A 189 13.08 -11.34 10.65
N ALA A 190 13.64 -10.29 10.04
CA ALA A 190 14.10 -9.11 10.76
C ALA A 190 12.96 -8.39 11.49
N VAL A 191 11.82 -8.16 10.83
CA VAL A 191 10.63 -7.54 11.43
C VAL A 191 10.16 -8.32 12.66
N LYS A 192 10.14 -9.65 12.57
CA LYS A 192 9.76 -10.54 13.68
C LYS A 192 10.79 -10.50 14.83
N GLU A 193 12.08 -10.62 14.53
CA GLU A 193 13.14 -10.74 15.54
C GLU A 193 13.40 -9.43 16.29
N ILE A 194 13.24 -8.27 15.65
CA ILE A 194 13.35 -6.97 16.32
C ILE A 194 12.07 -6.58 17.08
N GLY A 195 11.00 -7.38 16.97
CA GLY A 195 9.77 -7.21 17.75
C GLY A 195 8.81 -6.13 17.23
N VAL A 196 8.78 -5.86 15.93
CA VAL A 196 7.77 -4.96 15.35
C VAL A 196 6.39 -5.63 15.41
N THR A 197 5.40 -4.93 15.98
CA THR A 197 4.03 -5.45 16.13
C THR A 197 3.35 -5.69 14.78
N HIS A 198 3.52 -4.76 13.83
CA HIS A 198 3.00 -4.90 12.47
C HIS A 198 3.89 -5.85 11.65
N PRO A 199 3.35 -6.90 11.02
CA PRO A 199 4.13 -7.81 10.19
C PRO A 199 4.74 -7.11 8.97
N LEU A 200 5.63 -7.80 8.25
CA LEU A 200 6.18 -7.25 7.01
C LEU A 200 5.02 -6.92 6.07
N HIS A 201 4.91 -5.65 5.69
CA HIS A 201 3.87 -5.17 4.81
C HIS A 201 4.36 -5.30 3.37
N VAL A 202 3.69 -6.10 2.54
CA VAL A 202 4.23 -6.57 1.25
C VAL A 202 3.32 -6.23 0.10
N HIS A 203 3.84 -5.44 -0.83
CA HIS A 203 3.39 -5.35 -2.21
C HIS A 203 4.22 -6.35 -3.01
N GLY A 204 3.56 -7.37 -3.56
CA GLY A 204 4.21 -8.53 -4.19
C GLY A 204 4.80 -8.25 -5.58
N CYS A 205 5.43 -9.27 -6.17
CA CYS A 205 5.89 -9.21 -7.55
C CYS A 205 4.69 -9.20 -8.54
N ASN A 206 4.96 -8.80 -9.79
CA ASN A 206 4.00 -8.92 -10.89
C ASN A 206 2.63 -8.24 -10.67
N LEU A 207 2.59 -7.09 -9.96
CA LEU A 207 1.34 -6.37 -9.72
C LEU A 207 0.57 -6.09 -11.03
N GLY A 208 -0.70 -6.47 -11.05
CA GLY A 208 -1.63 -6.24 -12.14
C GLY A 208 -1.33 -7.02 -13.42
N VAL A 209 -0.49 -8.05 -13.37
CA VAL A 209 -0.17 -8.92 -14.51
C VAL A 209 -1.08 -10.15 -14.51
N PRO A 210 -1.79 -10.48 -15.60
CA PRO A 210 -2.55 -11.72 -15.68
C PRO A 210 -1.67 -12.96 -15.41
N GLY A 211 -2.13 -13.84 -14.53
CA GLY A 211 -1.39 -15.01 -14.06
C GLY A 211 -0.60 -14.79 -12.77
N ASN A 212 -0.58 -13.58 -12.22
CA ASN A 212 0.13 -13.28 -10.98
C ASN A 212 -0.43 -13.98 -9.73
N VAL A 213 -1.63 -14.59 -9.81
CA VAL A 213 -2.19 -15.44 -8.75
C VAL A 213 -1.19 -16.50 -8.29
N GLN A 214 -0.47 -17.14 -9.23
CA GLN A 214 0.51 -18.16 -8.87
C GLN A 214 1.69 -17.58 -8.10
N THR A 215 2.22 -16.42 -8.53
CA THR A 215 3.30 -15.71 -7.82
C THR A 215 2.88 -15.37 -6.38
N THR A 216 1.62 -14.99 -6.17
CA THR A 216 1.07 -14.69 -4.84
C THR A 216 0.97 -15.95 -3.98
N LEU A 217 0.47 -17.06 -4.52
CA LEU A 217 0.41 -18.36 -3.84
C LEU A 217 1.82 -18.85 -3.44
N ASP A 218 2.78 -18.75 -4.35
CA ASP A 218 4.18 -19.12 -4.12
C ASP A 218 4.84 -18.23 -3.06
N THR A 219 4.40 -16.97 -2.97
CA THR A 219 4.83 -16.03 -1.91
C THR A 219 4.30 -16.46 -0.55
N ILE A 220 2.99 -16.76 -0.45
CA ILE A 220 2.35 -17.25 0.77
C ILE A 220 3.01 -18.55 1.26
N GLN A 221 3.26 -19.49 0.35
CA GLN A 221 3.89 -20.75 0.72
C GLN A 221 5.35 -20.56 1.15
N GLY A 222 6.14 -19.84 0.33
CA GLY A 222 7.58 -19.78 0.55
C GLY A 222 8.03 -18.75 1.58
N ILE A 223 7.12 -17.98 2.20
CA ILE A 223 7.46 -17.24 3.42
C ILE A 223 7.64 -18.17 4.64
N GLY A 224 7.24 -19.44 4.53
CA GLY A 224 7.59 -20.46 5.52
C GLY A 224 6.98 -20.23 6.90
N GLY A 225 5.77 -19.66 6.94
CA GLY A 225 5.03 -19.42 8.20
C GLY A 225 5.42 -18.15 8.96
N LEU A 226 6.33 -17.31 8.45
CA LEU A 226 6.58 -16.00 9.05
C LEU A 226 5.34 -15.09 8.89
N PRO A 227 5.04 -14.22 9.86
CA PRO A 227 3.95 -13.25 9.74
C PRO A 227 4.15 -12.29 8.57
N MET A 228 3.11 -12.13 7.74
CA MET A 228 3.14 -11.24 6.58
C MET A 228 1.77 -10.60 6.35
N HIS A 229 1.77 -9.34 5.94
CA HIS A 229 0.58 -8.64 5.49
C HIS A 229 0.70 -8.35 3.99
N LEU A 230 -0.15 -8.97 3.16
CA LEU A 230 -0.17 -8.76 1.71
C LEU A 230 -1.18 -7.67 1.38
N THR A 231 -0.70 -6.59 0.82
CA THR A 231 -1.54 -5.42 0.57
C THR A 231 -2.18 -5.42 -0.79
N HIS A 232 -3.29 -4.69 -0.91
CA HIS A 232 -4.04 -4.44 -2.14
C HIS A 232 -4.13 -5.69 -3.01
N ILE A 233 -4.49 -6.81 -2.36
CA ILE A 233 -4.37 -8.17 -2.88
C ILE A 233 -5.22 -8.38 -4.14
N GLN A 234 -6.23 -7.54 -4.35
CA GLN A 234 -7.03 -7.49 -5.56
C GLN A 234 -6.12 -7.44 -6.80
N PHE A 235 -5.05 -6.63 -6.79
CA PHE A 235 -4.12 -6.50 -7.92
C PHE A 235 -3.16 -7.69 -8.08
N HIS A 236 -3.19 -8.63 -7.14
CA HIS A 236 -2.36 -9.83 -7.05
C HIS A 236 -3.17 -11.14 -7.19
N SER A 237 -4.44 -11.02 -7.60
CA SER A 237 -5.40 -12.12 -7.67
C SER A 237 -5.89 -12.38 -9.10
N TYR A 238 -5.00 -12.29 -10.10
CA TYR A 238 -5.36 -12.38 -11.52
C TYR A 238 -4.96 -13.73 -12.12
N GLY A 239 -5.93 -14.47 -12.64
CA GLY A 239 -5.75 -15.70 -13.40
C GLY A 239 -5.72 -15.48 -14.91
N THR A 240 -5.61 -16.57 -15.68
CA THR A 240 -5.49 -16.56 -17.15
C THR A 240 -6.53 -17.43 -17.87
N GLU A 241 -7.53 -17.93 -17.15
CA GLU A 241 -8.49 -18.94 -17.65
C GLU A 241 -9.56 -18.34 -18.57
N GLY A 242 -9.84 -17.04 -18.45
CA GLY A 242 -10.88 -16.36 -19.23
C GLY A 242 -10.49 -16.06 -20.69
N ASP A 243 -11.49 -15.65 -21.48
CA ASP A 243 -11.37 -15.44 -22.94
C ASP A 243 -10.27 -14.45 -23.34
N PHE A 244 -10.00 -13.45 -22.50
CA PHE A 244 -8.94 -12.45 -22.71
C PHE A 244 -7.62 -12.80 -22.01
N LYS A 245 -7.43 -14.07 -21.63
CA LYS A 245 -6.34 -14.53 -20.76
C LYS A 245 -6.29 -13.75 -19.44
N PHE A 246 -7.49 -13.44 -18.93
CA PHE A 246 -7.71 -12.70 -17.70
C PHE A 246 -8.95 -13.26 -17.01
N SER A 247 -8.79 -13.71 -15.76
CA SER A 247 -9.86 -14.23 -14.91
C SER A 247 -9.63 -13.84 -13.45
N SER A 248 -10.65 -14.02 -12.60
CA SER A 248 -10.48 -13.92 -11.15
C SER A 248 -9.66 -15.10 -10.62
N GLY A 249 -8.70 -14.82 -9.75
CA GLY A 249 -8.02 -15.79 -8.89
C GLY A 249 -8.41 -15.64 -7.42
N ALA A 250 -9.43 -14.83 -7.09
CA ALA A 250 -9.79 -14.48 -5.72
C ALA A 250 -10.09 -15.70 -4.84
N ALA A 251 -10.78 -16.71 -5.38
CA ALA A 251 -11.11 -17.93 -4.63
C ALA A 251 -9.86 -18.71 -4.18
N GLN A 252 -8.86 -18.84 -5.06
CA GLN A 252 -7.60 -19.53 -4.75
C GLN A 252 -6.81 -18.75 -3.68
N ILE A 253 -6.78 -17.42 -3.80
CA ILE A 253 -6.12 -16.55 -2.81
C ILE A 253 -6.85 -16.63 -1.46
N ALA A 254 -8.18 -16.57 -1.44
CA ALA A 254 -8.96 -16.69 -0.22
C ALA A 254 -8.74 -18.03 0.48
N GLU A 255 -8.74 -19.14 -0.26
CA GLU A 255 -8.41 -20.47 0.28
C GLU A 255 -7.01 -20.50 0.89
N ALA A 256 -6.00 -19.94 0.20
CA ALA A 256 -4.65 -19.85 0.73
C ALA A 256 -4.58 -19.03 2.03
N ILE A 257 -5.30 -17.90 2.11
CA ILE A 257 -5.38 -17.09 3.33
C ILE A 257 -6.08 -17.86 4.45
N ASN A 258 -7.19 -18.54 4.16
CA ASN A 258 -7.95 -19.29 5.15
C ASN A 258 -7.09 -20.42 5.77
N ASN A 259 -6.23 -21.04 4.96
CA ASN A 259 -5.31 -22.10 5.38
C ASN A 259 -4.03 -21.61 6.07
N ASN A 260 -3.61 -20.34 5.87
CA ASN A 260 -2.37 -19.79 6.42
C ASN A 260 -2.63 -18.66 7.44
N LYS A 261 -2.67 -19.00 8.74
CA LYS A 261 -3.02 -18.06 9.82
C LYS A 261 -1.98 -16.96 10.08
N ASN A 262 -0.76 -17.12 9.58
CA ASN A 262 0.29 -16.10 9.62
C ASN A 262 0.10 -14.98 8.58
N ILE A 263 -0.87 -15.11 7.68
CA ILE A 263 -1.14 -14.15 6.60
C ILE A 263 -2.37 -13.32 6.93
N THR A 264 -2.22 -12.01 6.73
CA THR A 264 -3.31 -11.04 6.68
C THR A 264 -3.26 -10.28 5.36
N ILE A 265 -4.38 -9.70 4.94
CA ILE A 265 -4.48 -8.96 3.69
C ILE A 265 -5.26 -7.67 3.84
N ASP A 266 -4.99 -6.71 2.96
CA ASP A 266 -5.93 -5.63 2.65
C ASP A 266 -6.32 -5.71 1.17
N VAL A 267 -7.55 -5.30 0.84
CA VAL A 267 -8.13 -5.64 -0.48
C VAL A 267 -7.61 -4.75 -1.61
N GLY A 268 -7.52 -3.44 -1.42
CA GLY A 268 -7.25 -2.50 -2.51
C GLY A 268 -8.40 -2.48 -3.50
N GLN A 269 -9.63 -2.32 -3.01
CA GLN A 269 -10.84 -2.28 -3.81
C GLN A 269 -10.77 -1.15 -4.84
N ILE A 270 -11.13 -1.46 -6.09
CA ILE A 270 -11.29 -0.43 -7.11
C ILE A 270 -12.68 0.19 -7.02
N LEU A 271 -12.79 1.47 -7.36
CA LEU A 271 -14.07 2.12 -7.67
C LEU A 271 -14.01 2.72 -9.07
N PHE A 272 -15.13 2.68 -9.80
CA PHE A 272 -15.19 3.26 -11.13
C PHE A 272 -15.13 4.78 -11.06
N GLY A 273 -14.27 5.39 -11.87
CA GLY A 273 -14.03 6.82 -11.80
C GLY A 273 -12.64 7.20 -12.24
N GLN A 274 -12.39 8.51 -12.24
CA GLN A 274 -11.06 9.07 -12.41
C GLN A 274 -10.30 8.95 -11.08
N THR A 275 -9.06 8.48 -11.16
CA THR A 275 -8.12 8.48 -10.04
C THR A 275 -6.69 8.69 -10.54
N VAL A 276 -5.71 8.47 -9.68
CA VAL A 276 -4.29 8.43 -9.99
C VAL A 276 -3.67 7.24 -9.29
N THR A 277 -2.79 6.50 -9.96
CA THR A 277 -1.97 5.50 -9.31
C THR A 277 -0.65 6.14 -8.91
N ALA A 278 -0.24 5.98 -7.66
CA ALA A 278 1.01 6.48 -7.09
C ALA A 278 1.67 5.34 -6.32
N SER A 279 2.73 4.76 -6.86
CA SER A 279 3.37 3.57 -6.30
C SER A 279 4.89 3.68 -6.29
N GLY A 280 5.53 3.02 -5.33
CA GLY A 280 6.98 2.81 -5.33
C GLY A 280 7.44 1.86 -6.44
N ASP A 281 6.53 1.08 -7.01
CA ASP A 281 6.79 0.14 -8.11
C ASP A 281 6.91 0.87 -9.45
N ASN A 282 8.01 1.61 -9.62
CA ASN A 282 8.30 2.35 -10.84
C ASN A 282 8.39 1.45 -12.10
N MET A 283 8.73 0.17 -11.95
CA MET A 283 8.70 -0.82 -13.03
C MET A 283 7.28 -0.98 -13.58
N ARG A 284 6.30 -1.24 -12.71
CA ARG A 284 4.91 -1.44 -13.13
C ARG A 284 4.26 -0.14 -13.57
N GLN A 285 4.55 0.97 -12.90
CA GLN A 285 4.07 2.29 -13.33
C GLN A 285 4.61 2.68 -14.71
N HIS A 286 5.90 2.42 -14.98
CA HIS A 286 6.46 2.59 -16.32
C HIS A 286 5.82 1.64 -17.34
N ALA A 287 5.54 0.38 -17.01
CA ALA A 287 4.86 -0.52 -17.94
C ALA A 287 3.44 -0.03 -18.29
N ASN A 288 2.74 0.54 -17.32
CA ASN A 288 1.33 0.93 -17.42
C ASN A 288 1.10 2.36 -17.93
N HIS A 289 2.15 3.17 -18.11
CA HIS A 289 2.02 4.60 -18.47
C HIS A 289 1.19 4.86 -19.74
N LYS A 290 1.15 3.91 -20.68
CA LYS A 290 0.38 4.03 -21.93
C LYS A 290 -1.14 4.05 -21.70
N PHE A 291 -1.59 3.58 -20.55
CA PHE A 291 -2.99 3.62 -20.13
C PHE A 291 -3.34 4.90 -19.36
N ALA A 292 -2.39 5.83 -19.24
CA ALA A 292 -2.60 7.08 -18.52
C ALA A 292 -3.80 7.84 -19.08
N SER A 293 -4.72 8.21 -18.19
CA SER A 293 -5.87 9.04 -18.51
C SER A 293 -6.02 10.09 -17.43
N PRO A 294 -5.73 11.37 -17.71
CA PRO A 294 -5.14 11.93 -18.96
C PRO A 294 -3.72 11.41 -19.27
N ASN A 295 -3.29 11.56 -20.54
CA ASN A 295 -2.01 11.04 -21.04
C ASN A 295 -0.78 11.86 -20.57
N LYS A 296 -0.51 11.79 -19.28
CA LYS A 296 0.66 12.37 -18.60
C LYS A 296 1.04 11.45 -17.46
N TRP A 297 2.32 11.35 -17.15
CA TRP A 297 2.82 10.44 -16.12
C TRP A 297 4.21 10.87 -15.68
N VAL A 298 4.63 10.38 -14.52
CA VAL A 298 5.98 10.57 -13.98
C VAL A 298 6.52 9.21 -13.58
N THR A 299 7.79 8.96 -13.89
CA THR A 299 8.55 7.85 -13.30
C THR A 299 9.89 8.38 -12.84
N MET A 300 10.37 7.88 -11.71
CA MET A 300 11.60 8.33 -11.08
C MET A 300 12.34 7.13 -10.48
N ASP A 301 13.66 7.19 -10.62
CA ASP A 301 14.59 6.52 -9.70
C ASP A 301 14.98 7.53 -8.61
N ILE A 302 15.10 7.07 -7.37
CA ILE A 302 15.42 7.93 -6.23
C ILE A 302 16.67 7.40 -5.55
N GLU A 303 17.78 8.11 -5.78
CA GLU A 303 19.08 7.93 -5.11
C GLU A 303 19.58 6.48 -5.06
N CYS A 304 19.33 5.67 -6.09
CA CYS A 304 19.64 4.24 -6.11
C CYS A 304 18.91 3.39 -5.04
N ASP A 305 18.11 3.99 -4.15
CA ASP A 305 17.46 3.28 -3.04
C ASP A 305 16.02 2.88 -3.33
N ALA A 306 15.32 3.67 -4.12
CA ALA A 306 13.89 3.50 -4.32
C ALA A 306 13.43 3.97 -5.70
N GLY A 307 12.13 3.83 -5.94
CA GLY A 307 11.46 4.25 -7.15
C GLY A 307 10.15 4.93 -6.81
N CYS A 308 9.64 5.69 -7.77
CA CYS A 308 8.30 6.25 -7.70
C CYS A 308 7.74 6.33 -9.12
N GLY A 309 6.46 6.00 -9.28
CA GLY A 309 5.73 6.27 -10.50
C GLY A 309 4.34 6.80 -10.20
N VAL A 310 3.91 7.82 -10.95
CA VAL A 310 2.60 8.44 -10.84
C VAL A 310 1.93 8.42 -12.21
N VAL A 311 0.81 7.71 -12.31
CA VAL A 311 0.07 7.49 -13.56
C VAL A 311 -1.42 7.74 -13.31
N PRO A 312 -2.00 8.84 -13.82
CA PRO A 312 -3.44 9.08 -13.80
C PRO A 312 -4.18 7.93 -14.47
N PHE A 313 -5.25 7.42 -13.86
CA PHE A 313 -5.97 6.26 -14.39
C PHE A 313 -7.48 6.45 -14.28
N LYS A 314 -8.23 5.87 -15.21
CA LYS A 314 -9.69 5.92 -15.20
C LYS A 314 -10.28 4.51 -15.27
N TYR A 315 -10.80 4.04 -14.15
CA TYR A 315 -11.58 2.81 -14.10
C TYR A 315 -12.96 3.04 -14.72
N LYS A 316 -13.33 2.17 -15.67
CA LYS A 316 -14.56 2.26 -16.48
C LYS A 316 -15.42 1.03 -16.23
N ASP A 317 -16.65 1.24 -15.78
CA ASP A 317 -17.66 0.20 -15.51
C ASP A 317 -17.97 -0.70 -16.72
N LYS A 318 -18.00 -0.13 -17.93
CA LYS A 318 -18.25 -0.87 -19.18
C LYS A 318 -17.00 -1.49 -19.80
N ASN A 319 -15.87 -1.47 -19.12
CA ASN A 319 -14.66 -2.15 -19.56
C ASN A 319 -14.51 -3.49 -18.84
N PHE A 320 -14.33 -4.57 -19.61
CA PHE A 320 -14.24 -5.94 -19.09
C PHE A 320 -13.18 -6.08 -17.98
N VAL A 321 -11.96 -5.57 -18.19
CA VAL A 321 -10.86 -5.70 -17.22
C VAL A 321 -11.22 -4.98 -15.92
N ASN A 322 -11.66 -3.73 -16.00
CA ASN A 322 -12.01 -2.94 -14.82
C ASN A 322 -13.21 -3.54 -14.08
N ALA A 323 -14.25 -3.99 -14.80
CA ALA A 323 -15.41 -4.63 -14.18
C ALA A 323 -15.03 -5.89 -13.42
N LEU A 324 -14.15 -6.71 -14.00
CA LEU A 324 -13.65 -7.92 -13.33
C LEU A 324 -12.73 -7.55 -12.16
N GLN A 325 -11.88 -6.54 -12.28
CA GLN A 325 -11.07 -6.03 -11.18
C GLN A 325 -11.95 -5.62 -9.97
N TRP A 326 -13.06 -4.93 -10.22
CA TRP A 326 -14.02 -4.58 -9.17
C TRP A 326 -14.64 -5.82 -8.51
N ALA A 327 -15.03 -6.81 -9.31
CA ALA A 327 -15.60 -8.07 -8.81
C ALA A 327 -14.60 -8.87 -7.95
N ILE A 328 -13.32 -8.95 -8.37
CA ILE A 328 -12.25 -9.66 -7.64
C ILE A 328 -12.10 -9.16 -6.21
N GLY A 329 -12.17 -7.85 -5.99
CA GLY A 329 -12.07 -7.28 -4.65
C GLY A 329 -13.26 -7.68 -3.77
N LEU A 330 -14.49 -7.67 -4.31
CA LEU A 330 -15.68 -8.13 -3.61
C LEU A 330 -15.65 -9.64 -3.32
N GLU A 331 -15.22 -10.46 -4.29
CA GLU A 331 -15.03 -11.90 -4.07
C GLU A 331 -14.07 -12.15 -2.92
N THR A 332 -12.98 -11.39 -2.85
CA THR A 332 -12.00 -11.53 -1.77
C THR A 332 -12.61 -11.21 -0.40
N PHE A 333 -13.40 -10.13 -0.28
CA PHE A 333 -14.14 -9.82 0.95
C PHE A 333 -15.10 -10.93 1.39
N LEU A 334 -15.76 -11.57 0.43
CA LEU A 334 -16.81 -12.55 0.70
C LEU A 334 -16.29 -13.98 0.93
N LEU A 335 -15.07 -14.29 0.49
CA LEU A 335 -14.50 -15.64 0.53
C LEU A 335 -13.45 -15.84 1.64
N VAL A 336 -12.91 -14.77 2.23
CA VAL A 336 -12.05 -14.90 3.41
C VAL A 336 -12.90 -15.05 4.67
N ASP A 337 -12.67 -16.15 5.39
CA ASP A 337 -13.54 -16.56 6.51
C ASP A 337 -13.38 -15.70 7.76
N ASP A 338 -12.16 -15.19 7.98
CA ASP A 338 -11.79 -14.47 9.19
C ASP A 338 -11.73 -12.96 8.93
N PRO A 339 -12.74 -12.18 9.37
CA PRO A 339 -12.79 -10.74 9.13
C PRO A 339 -11.68 -9.96 9.85
N TRP A 340 -10.94 -10.59 10.77
CA TRP A 340 -9.79 -9.96 11.43
C TRP A 340 -8.49 -10.07 10.64
N ARG A 341 -8.50 -10.78 9.51
CA ARG A 341 -7.34 -10.97 8.63
C ARG A 341 -7.53 -10.39 7.24
N ILE A 342 -8.62 -9.67 7.02
CA ILE A 342 -8.93 -8.96 5.77
C ILE A 342 -9.41 -7.55 6.09
N PHE A 343 -8.77 -6.55 5.49
CA PHE A 343 -9.04 -5.14 5.77
C PHE A 343 -9.56 -4.40 4.54
N LEU A 344 -10.51 -3.50 4.78
CA LEU A 344 -11.08 -2.64 3.74
C LEU A 344 -10.10 -1.50 3.45
N THR A 345 -9.60 -1.49 2.22
CA THR A 345 -8.73 -0.46 1.67
C THR A 345 -9.08 -0.25 0.21
N THR A 346 -8.77 0.92 -0.31
CA THR A 346 -8.81 1.23 -1.76
C THR A 346 -7.41 1.40 -2.34
N ASP A 347 -6.37 1.07 -1.55
CA ASP A 347 -4.99 1.41 -1.88
C ASP A 347 -4.87 2.90 -2.21
N HIS A 348 -5.51 3.76 -1.41
CA HIS A 348 -5.77 5.14 -1.81
C HIS A 348 -4.49 5.82 -2.30
N PRO A 349 -4.48 6.44 -3.49
CA PRO A 349 -5.59 6.58 -4.45
C PRO A 349 -5.66 5.51 -5.59
N ASN A 350 -4.75 4.53 -5.60
CA ASN A 350 -4.53 3.62 -6.72
C ASN A 350 -5.80 2.90 -7.18
N GLY A 351 -6.51 2.21 -6.28
CA GLY A 351 -7.78 1.56 -6.60
C GLY A 351 -8.93 2.57 -6.65
N ALA A 352 -8.96 3.50 -5.69
CA ALA A 352 -9.89 4.62 -5.65
C ALA A 352 -9.45 5.71 -4.65
N PRO A 353 -9.98 6.94 -4.75
CA PRO A 353 -10.00 7.86 -3.62
C PRO A 353 -10.61 7.19 -2.38
N PHE A 354 -10.19 7.59 -1.17
CA PHE A 354 -10.66 6.95 0.07
C PHE A 354 -12.12 7.28 0.43
N THR A 355 -12.71 8.31 -0.20
CA THR A 355 -14.08 8.81 0.04
C THR A 355 -15.15 8.09 -0.76
#